data_AF-A0A7W8QGH0-F1
#
_entry.id   AF-A0A7W8QGH0-F1
#
_cell.length_a   1.000
_cell.length_b   1.000
_cell.length_c   1.000
_cell.angle_alpha   90.00
_cell.angle_beta   90.00
_cell.angle_gamma   90.00
#
_symmetry.space_group_name_H-M   'P 1'
#
loop_
_entity.id
_entity.type
_entity.pdbx_description
1 polymer ?
#
loop_
_entity_poly.entity_id
_entity_poly.type
_entity_poly.pdbx_seq_one_letter_code
_entity_poly.pdbx_strand_id
1 'polypeptide(L)' 'MYTQSLDIPGNVAPLDADANSPEQARFDAVMAADGKIEPQDWMPDAYRKTLVRQISQHAHSEIVGMLPEGNWITRAP' A
#
# COMPACT_ATOMS: atom_id res chain seq x y z
N MET A 1 -9.67 -5.13 4.32
CA MET A 1 -9.37 -6.34 3.49
C MET A 1 -7.91 -6.44 3.00
N TYR A 2 -7.04 -5.41 3.09
CA TYR A 2 -5.62 -5.53 2.63
C TYR A 2 -4.53 -5.43 3.71
N THR A 3 -4.89 -5.13 4.96
CA THR A 3 -3.95 -5.09 6.10
C THR A 3 -3.40 -6.48 6.47
N GLN A 4 -4.06 -7.56 6.06
CA GLN A 4 -3.62 -8.94 6.32
C GLN A 4 -2.37 -9.37 5.57
N SER A 5 -1.89 -8.61 4.56
CA SER A 5 -0.62 -8.95 3.91
C SER A 5 0.62 -8.58 4.74
N LEU A 6 0.43 -7.95 5.92
CA LEU A 6 1.47 -7.71 6.91
C LEU A 6 1.70 -8.94 7.83
N ASP A 7 0.78 -9.91 7.87
CA ASP A 7 0.82 -11.07 8.77
C ASP A 7 1.34 -12.36 8.10
N ILE A 8 2.10 -12.27 7.00
CA ILE A 8 2.68 -13.47 6.35
C ILE A 8 3.91 -13.93 7.15
N PRO A 9 3.89 -15.12 7.78
CA PRO A 9 5.04 -15.63 8.52
C PRO A 9 6.21 -15.87 7.56
N GLY A 10 7.32 -15.16 7.78
CA GLY A 10 8.58 -15.35 7.03
C GLY A 10 8.92 -14.30 5.97
N ASN A 11 8.06 -13.29 5.74
CA ASN A 11 8.36 -12.16 4.84
C ASN A 11 8.39 -10.79 5.54
N VAL A 12 8.61 -10.79 6.86
CA VAL A 12 8.89 -9.56 7.60
C VAL A 12 10.33 -9.14 7.33
N ALA A 13 10.55 -8.44 6.21
CA ALA A 13 11.62 -7.45 6.23
C ALA A 13 11.37 -6.61 7.50
N PRO A 14 12.34 -6.51 8.42
CA PRO A 14 12.09 -5.84 9.69
C PRO A 14 11.55 -4.46 9.35
N LEU A 15 10.40 -4.11 9.95
CA LEU A 15 9.80 -2.79 9.79
C LEU A 15 10.81 -1.68 10.14
N ASP A 16 11.85 -2.02 10.88
CA ASP A 16 12.70 -1.05 11.52
C ASP A 16 14.18 -1.45 11.38
N ALA A 17 14.84 -0.93 10.34
CA ALA A 17 16.29 -0.78 10.42
C ALA A 17 16.67 0.32 11.42
N ASP A 18 15.75 1.24 11.73
CA ASP A 18 15.97 2.40 12.60
C ASP A 18 14.73 2.76 13.45
N ALA A 19 14.23 1.81 14.27
CA ALA A 19 13.07 2.01 15.18
C ALA A 19 13.19 3.24 16.11
N ASN A 20 14.40 3.78 16.26
CA ASN A 20 14.72 4.89 17.16
C ASN A 20 15.12 6.19 16.45
N SER A 21 14.88 6.33 15.14
CA SER A 21 15.14 7.60 14.45
C SER A 21 14.11 8.70 14.80
N PRO A 22 14.51 9.98 14.87
CA PRO A 22 13.56 11.09 15.05
C PRO A 22 12.47 11.13 13.98
N GLU A 23 12.78 10.73 12.75
CA GLU A 23 11.86 10.66 11.63
C GLU A 23 10.82 9.56 11.82
N GLN A 24 11.22 8.38 12.33
CA GLN A 24 10.29 7.30 12.70
C GLN A 24 9.30 7.77 13.76
N ALA A 25 9.77 8.41 14.82
CA ALA A 25 8.89 8.93 15.87
C ALA A 25 7.88 9.97 15.35
N ARG A 26 8.30 10.82 14.40
CA ARG A 26 7.40 11.78 13.74
C ARG A 26 6.35 11.07 12.89
N PHE A 27 6.74 10.05 12.12
CA PHE A 27 5.82 9.24 11.33
C PHE A 27 4.77 8.57 12.23
N ASP A 28 5.21 7.93 13.31
CA ASP A 28 4.31 7.25 14.26
C ASP A 28 3.33 8.22 14.93
N ALA A 29 3.79 9.43 15.28
CA ALA A 29 2.92 10.47 15.83
C ALA A 29 1.85 10.94 14.84
N VAL A 30 2.18 11.06 13.55
CA VAL A 30 1.20 11.39 12.49
C VAL A 30 0.18 10.26 12.35
N MET A 31 0.62 9.00 12.38
CA MET A 31 -0.28 7.84 12.30
C MET A 31 -1.19 7.71 13.53
N ALA A 32 -0.67 7.91 14.73
CA ALA A 32 -1.46 7.88 15.96
C ALA A 32 -2.53 8.99 16.02
N ALA A 33 -2.33 10.08 15.27
CA ALA A 33 -3.28 11.19 15.15
C ALA A 33 -4.23 11.06 13.94
N ASP A 34 -4.29 9.90 13.28
CA ASP A 34 -5.03 9.66 12.02
C ASP A 34 -4.69 10.70 10.92
N GLY A 35 -3.45 11.19 10.93
CA GLY A 35 -2.93 12.13 9.96
C GLY A 35 -2.66 11.49 8.60
N LYS A 36 -2.50 12.33 7.58
CA LYS A 36 -2.14 11.89 6.22
C LYS A 36 -0.63 11.95 6.03
N ILE A 37 -0.08 10.97 5.31
CA ILE A 37 1.30 10.97 4.82
C ILE A 37 1.25 11.41 3.35
N GLU A 38 1.88 12.54 3.05
CA GLU A 38 1.94 13.11 1.71
C GLU A 38 3.17 12.59 0.94
N PRO A 39 3.22 12.71 -0.41
CA PRO A 39 4.28 12.07 -1.22
C PRO A 39 5.72 12.49 -0.88
N GLN A 40 5.89 13.73 -0.41
CA GLN A 40 7.19 14.31 -0.06
C GLN A 40 7.59 14.03 1.39
N ASP A 41 6.67 13.51 2.20
CA ASP A 41 6.97 13.18 3.58
C ASP A 41 7.93 11.99 3.65
N TRP A 42 8.80 12.04 4.66
CA TRP A 42 9.57 10.88 5.05
C TRP A 42 8.62 9.77 5.54
N MET A 43 8.92 8.53 5.17
CA MET A 43 8.19 7.34 5.61
C MET A 43 9.12 6.12 5.59
N PRO A 44 8.85 5.07 6.38
CA PRO A 44 9.63 3.85 6.36
C PRO A 44 9.69 3.22 4.96
N ASP A 45 10.85 2.69 4.56
CA ASP A 45 11.02 2.09 3.23
C ASP A 45 10.09 0.88 3.01
N ALA A 46 9.91 0.06 4.05
CA ALA A 46 8.96 -1.06 4.03
C ALA A 46 7.51 -0.59 3.82
N TYR A 47 7.13 0.53 4.45
CA TYR A 47 5.82 1.16 4.28
C TYR A 47 5.62 1.62 2.82
N ARG A 48 6.60 2.36 2.26
CA ARG A 48 6.56 2.82 0.87
C ARG A 48 6.47 1.66 -0.12
N LYS A 49 7.31 0.64 0.01
CA LYS A 49 7.32 -0.55 -0.86
C LYS A 49 5.97 -1.28 -0.84
N THR A 50 5.38 -1.41 0.35
CA THR A 50 4.08 -2.06 0.51
C THR A 50 2.97 -1.26 -0.16
N LEU A 51 2.94 0.06 0.02
CA LEU A 51 1.97 0.91 -0.66
C LEU A 51 2.14 0.89 -2.18
N VAL A 52 3.36 0.95 -2.69
CA VAL A 52 3.63 0.82 -4.14
C VAL A 52 3.05 -0.50 -4.65
N ARG A 53 3.34 -1.62 -3.97
CA ARG A 53 2.77 -2.92 -4.32
C ARG A 53 1.24 -2.88 -4.35
N GLN A 54 0.61 -2.38 -3.29
CA GLN A 54 -0.85 -2.37 -3.18
C GLN A 54 -1.51 -1.46 -4.22
N ILE A 55 -1.04 -0.22 -4.35
CA ILE A 55 -1.59 0.77 -5.30
C ILE A 55 -1.36 0.29 -6.73
N SER A 56 -0.19 -0.27 -7.04
CA SER A 56 0.03 -0.87 -8.35
C SER A 56 -0.95 -2.01 -8.59
N GLN A 57 -1.09 -2.98 -7.68
CA GLN A 57 -2.03 -4.09 -7.89
C GLN A 57 -3.48 -3.62 -8.02
N HIS A 58 -3.86 -2.58 -7.29
CA HIS A 58 -5.15 -1.93 -7.45
C HIS A 58 -5.32 -1.33 -8.86
N ALA A 59 -4.32 -0.60 -9.35
CA ALA A 59 -4.36 -0.09 -10.73
C ALA A 59 -4.42 -1.22 -11.78
N HIS A 60 -3.69 -2.33 -11.55
CA HIS A 60 -3.77 -3.50 -12.43
C HIS A 60 -5.17 -4.13 -12.42
N SER A 61 -5.84 -4.19 -11.25
CA SER A 61 -7.19 -4.73 -11.18
C SER A 61 -8.20 -3.89 -11.95
N GLU A 62 -8.07 -2.55 -11.92
CA GLU A 62 -8.94 -1.67 -12.72
C GLU A 62 -8.78 -1.95 -14.23
N ILE A 63 -7.54 -2.14 -14.70
CA ILE A 63 -7.28 -2.45 -16.12
C ILE A 63 -7.78 -3.84 -16.50
N VAL A 64 -7.47 -4.86 -15.69
CA VAL A 64 -7.86 -6.24 -15.98
C VAL A 64 -9.38 -6.42 -15.86
N GLY A 65 -10.04 -5.66 -14.99
CA GLY A 65 -11.50 -5.65 -14.84
C GLY A 65 -12.25 -5.26 -16.12
N MET A 66 -11.62 -4.45 -16.98
CA MET A 66 -12.19 -4.09 -18.28
C MET A 66 -12.30 -5.27 -19.25
N LEU A 67 -11.51 -6.34 -19.08
CA LEU A 67 -11.52 -7.50 -19.98
C LEU A 67 -12.84 -8.30 -19.93
N PRO A 68 -13.33 -8.76 -18.76
CA PRO A 68 -14.62 -9.46 -18.70
C PRO A 68 -15.80 -8.57 -19.09
N GLU A 69 -15.76 -7.27 -18.77
CA GLU A 69 -16.78 -6.31 -19.20
C GLU A 69 -16.76 -6.11 -20.72
N GLY A 70 -15.56 -5.95 -21.30
CA GLY A 70 -15.33 -5.80 -22.73
C GLY A 70 -15.93 -6.94 -23.56
N ASN A 71 -15.94 -8.15 -23.02
CA ASN A 71 -16.54 -9.32 -23.65
C ASN A 71 -18.04 -9.10 -23.97
N TRP A 72 -18.75 -8.30 -23.18
CA TRP A 72 -20.18 -8.07 -23.34
C TRP A 72 -20.54 -6.81 -24.13
N ILE A 73 -19.59 -5.91 -24.42
CA ILE A 73 -19.87 -4.63 -25.09
C ILE A 73 -20.62 -4.79 -26.42
N THR A 74 -20.21 -5.73 -27.28
CA THR A 74 -20.84 -5.97 -28.59
C THR A 74 -22.08 -6.86 -28.53
N ARG A 75 -22.41 -7.37 -27.33
CA ARG A 75 -23.49 -8.34 -27.07
C ARG A 75 -24.47 -7.84 -25.99
N ALA A 76 -24.41 -6.55 -25.66
CA ALA A 76 -25.37 -5.92 -24.78
C ALA A 76 -26.77 -6.02 -25.43
N PRO A 77 -27.80 -6.45 -24.69
CA PRO A 77 -29.17 -6.59 -25.20
C PRO A 77 -29.82 -5.25 -25.53
#